data_AF-R7Q4A9-F1
#
_entry.id   AF-R7Q4A9-F1
#
_cell.length_a   1.000
_cell.length_b   1.000
_cell.length_c   1.000
_cell.angle_alpha   90.00
_cell.angle_beta   90.00
_cell.angle_gamma   90.00
#
_symmetry.space_group_name_H-M   'P 1'
#
loop_
_entity.id
_entity.type
_entity.pdbx_description
1 polymer ?
#
loop_
_entity_poly.entity_id
_entity_poly.type
_entity_poly.pdbx_seq_one_letter_code
_entity_poly.pdbx_strand_id
1 'polypeptide(L)'
;MSRLHSTAFLSLPHILSRPIVRRYLAPFPSHRTPSMRAMRFRPCIDLHAGRVKQIVGGTLTDAATAPTTNFETDLSPAYYAELYHRDKLPGGHVIMLGPGNEIAARKALNVFPDGMHVGGGMNPSNAGNFINAGASHVIVTSYVFREGVIVWERVQEMLRAVGKRRLVLDVSCRKRNGEYFVCTDRWQKWTDFALNAKNFDTLGQHCDEILVHAVDVEGKKSGIDLDLVEKMAAWASVPVTYAGGVRSIADMELAKEKGRGLTL
;
A
#
# COMPACT_ATOMS: atom_id res chain seq x y z
N MET A 1 -7.42 13.19 33.96
CA MET A 1 -8.64 13.23 33.14
C MET A 1 -8.58 14.45 32.23
N SER A 2 -8.08 14.27 31.02
CA SER A 2 -8.20 15.25 29.93
C SER A 2 -8.15 14.46 28.62
N ARG A 3 -9.30 14.38 27.94
CA ARG A 3 -9.50 13.66 26.70
C ARG A 3 -8.82 14.43 25.58
N LEU A 4 -7.81 13.85 24.94
CA LEU A 4 -7.29 14.27 23.65
C LEU A 4 -7.71 13.21 22.63
N HIS A 5 -8.63 13.60 21.74
CA HIS A 5 -9.24 12.74 20.73
C HIS A 5 -8.20 12.36 19.65
N SER A 6 -8.12 11.05 19.38
CA SER A 6 -7.05 10.41 18.61
C SER A 6 -7.35 10.39 17.11
N THR A 7 -6.61 11.22 16.38
CA THR A 7 -6.51 11.34 14.92
C THR A 7 -5.37 10.48 14.38
N ALA A 8 -5.60 9.64 13.38
CA ALA A 8 -4.52 8.99 12.62
C ALA A 8 -5.13 8.42 11.33
N PHE A 9 -4.87 8.89 10.11
CA PHE A 9 -4.01 9.97 9.61
C PHE A 9 -4.68 10.77 8.47
N LEU A 10 -6.02 10.72 8.37
CA LEU A 10 -6.83 11.55 7.45
C LEU A 10 -7.30 12.89 8.08
N SER A 11 -6.81 13.24 9.27
CA SER A 11 -7.31 14.39 10.05
C SER A 11 -6.24 15.37 10.54
N LEU A 12 -5.13 15.57 9.80
CA LEU A 12 -4.15 16.62 10.14
C LEU A 12 -3.75 17.51 8.94
N PRO A 13 -4.46 18.62 8.70
CA PRO A 13 -3.94 19.76 7.92
C PRO A 13 -2.69 20.41 8.57
N HIS A 14 -2.38 20.11 9.85
CA HIS A 14 -1.30 20.73 10.61
C HIS A 14 0.02 19.94 10.71
N ILE A 15 0.11 18.72 10.15
CA ILE A 15 1.40 17.98 10.09
C ILE A 15 2.24 18.42 8.89
N LEU A 16 1.58 18.81 7.80
CA LEU A 16 2.20 19.24 6.55
C LEU A 16 2.86 20.62 6.63
N SER A 17 2.56 21.39 7.69
CA SER A 17 3.12 22.71 7.97
C SER A 17 4.36 22.67 8.87
N ARG A 18 4.81 21.50 9.34
CA ARG A 18 6.04 21.37 10.14
C ARG A 18 7.26 21.16 9.24
N PRO A 19 8.42 21.82 9.50
CA PRO A 19 9.64 21.72 8.70
C PRO A 19 10.16 20.28 8.46
N ILE A 20 9.72 19.31 9.26
CA ILE A 20 10.18 17.91 9.25
C ILE A 20 9.64 17.12 8.05
N VAL A 21 8.40 17.36 7.58
CA VAL A 21 7.84 16.63 6.42
C VAL A 21 8.56 16.98 5.12
N ARG A 22 9.03 18.23 4.98
CA ARG A 22 9.83 18.68 3.82
C ARG A 22 11.13 17.88 3.64
N ARG A 23 11.65 17.24 4.69
CA ARG A 23 12.90 16.46 4.65
C ARG A 23 12.73 15.09 3.96
N TYR A 24 11.50 14.69 3.65
CA TYR A 24 11.15 13.43 2.98
C TYR A 24 10.95 13.58 1.45
N LEU A 25 11.14 14.79 0.91
CA LEU A 25 11.02 15.11 -0.52
C LEU A 25 12.39 15.00 -1.21
N ALA A 26 12.86 13.79 -1.53
CA ALA A 26 14.13 13.61 -2.25
C ALA A 26 13.91 13.42 -3.77
N PRO A 27 14.69 14.09 -4.65
CA PRO A 27 14.59 13.93 -6.11
C PRO A 27 15.15 12.58 -6.60
N PHE A 28 14.74 12.18 -7.81
CA PHE A 28 15.13 10.94 -8.47
C PHE A 28 16.63 10.88 -8.81
N PRO A 29 17.37 9.85 -8.39
CA PRO A 29 18.65 9.53 -8.98
C PRO A 29 18.49 8.43 -10.04
N SER A 30 18.91 8.72 -11.26
CA SER A 30 19.14 7.73 -12.32
C SER A 30 20.39 6.90 -11.98
N HIS A 31 20.18 5.61 -11.73
CA HIS A 31 21.19 4.55 -11.57
C HIS A 31 22.31 4.77 -10.54
N ARG A 32 22.36 3.89 -9.51
CA ARG A 32 23.56 3.21 -8.96
C ARG A 32 23.20 2.45 -7.66
N THR A 33 24.02 1.43 -7.36
CA THR A 33 24.26 0.61 -6.14
C THR A 33 23.41 0.87 -4.87
N PRO A 34 23.22 -0.14 -3.98
CA PRO A 34 22.37 -0.09 -2.78
C PRO A 34 22.93 0.82 -1.65
N SER A 35 23.18 2.08 -1.98
CA SER A 35 23.25 3.19 -1.04
C SER A 35 21.83 3.45 -0.53
N MET A 36 21.68 3.58 0.79
CA MET A 36 20.38 3.71 1.48
C MET A 36 19.44 4.67 0.75
N ARG A 37 18.38 4.13 0.15
CA ARG A 37 17.29 4.95 -0.38
C ARG A 37 16.68 5.71 0.79
N ALA A 38 16.36 6.99 0.58
CA ALA A 38 15.59 7.72 1.58
C ALA A 38 14.20 7.09 1.69
N MET A 39 13.77 6.75 2.92
CA MET A 39 12.40 6.33 3.19
C MET A 39 11.43 7.39 2.65
N ARG A 40 10.41 6.94 1.94
CA ARG A 40 9.29 7.77 1.48
C ARG A 40 8.06 7.50 2.34
N PHE A 41 7.11 8.42 2.27
CA PHE A 41 5.78 8.25 2.83
C PHE A 41 4.75 8.25 1.68
N ARG A 42 3.92 7.21 1.62
CA ARG A 42 2.88 7.00 0.62
C ARG A 42 1.52 7.10 1.31
N PRO A 43 0.77 8.18 1.07
CA PRO A 43 -0.56 8.29 1.63
C PRO A 43 -1.53 7.32 0.92
N CYS A 44 -2.57 6.86 1.63
CA CYS A 44 -3.58 5.96 1.07
C CYS A 44 -4.96 6.63 0.97
N ILE A 45 -5.71 6.28 -0.07
CA ILE A 45 -7.13 6.58 -0.28
C ILE A 45 -7.84 5.24 -0.46
N ASP A 46 -8.35 4.72 0.66
CA ASP A 46 -9.17 3.52 0.66
C ASP A 46 -10.60 3.86 0.26
N LEU A 47 -11.12 3.19 -0.77
CA LEU A 47 -12.43 3.43 -1.35
C LEU A 47 -13.37 2.27 -1.08
N HIS A 48 -14.53 2.55 -0.48
CA HIS A 48 -15.59 1.57 -0.32
C HIS A 48 -16.94 2.20 -0.67
N ALA A 49 -17.64 1.61 -1.65
CA ALA A 49 -18.85 2.16 -2.25
C ALA A 49 -18.68 3.61 -2.74
N GLY A 50 -17.53 3.92 -3.35
CA GLY A 50 -17.21 5.22 -3.92
C GLY A 50 -16.82 6.32 -2.92
N ARG A 51 -16.77 6.01 -1.62
CA ARG A 51 -16.41 6.94 -0.55
C ARG A 51 -15.07 6.60 0.07
N VAL A 52 -14.36 7.62 0.57
CA VAL A 52 -13.09 7.44 1.29
C VAL A 52 -13.38 6.92 2.69
N LYS A 53 -12.88 5.73 3.02
CA LYS A 53 -13.07 5.07 4.32
C LYS A 53 -11.84 4.33 4.76
N GLN A 54 -11.44 4.49 6.01
CA GLN A 54 -10.45 3.61 6.61
C GLN A 54 -11.16 2.48 7.35
N ILE A 55 -10.97 1.24 6.88
CA ILE A 55 -11.54 0.03 7.48
C ILE A 55 -10.51 -0.62 8.43
N VAL A 56 -10.97 -1.23 9.52
CA VAL A 56 -10.13 -2.08 10.38
C VAL A 56 -9.91 -3.43 9.69
N GLY A 57 -8.64 -3.83 9.56
CA GLY A 57 -8.24 -5.05 8.87
C GLY A 57 -9.01 -6.29 9.33
N GLY A 58 -9.45 -7.12 8.38
CA GLY A 58 -10.17 -8.37 8.66
C GLY A 58 -11.64 -8.25 9.07
N THR A 59 -12.20 -7.03 9.17
CA THR A 59 -13.64 -6.83 9.46
C THR A 59 -14.51 -6.71 8.22
N LEU A 60 -13.90 -6.61 7.04
CA LEU A 60 -14.61 -6.60 5.76
C LEU A 60 -15.03 -8.02 5.41
N THR A 61 -16.34 -8.28 5.40
CA THR A 61 -16.94 -9.58 5.04
C THR A 61 -18.03 -9.37 3.99
N ASP A 62 -18.40 -10.44 3.28
CA ASP A 62 -19.54 -10.41 2.36
C ASP A 62 -20.91 -10.43 3.09
N ALA A 63 -20.91 -10.44 4.42
CA ALA A 63 -22.13 -10.36 5.22
C ALA A 63 -22.74 -8.95 5.19
N ALA A 64 -24.04 -8.85 5.44
CA ALA A 64 -24.79 -7.58 5.47
C ALA A 64 -24.34 -6.60 6.58
N THR A 65 -23.38 -6.98 7.42
CA THR A 65 -22.85 -6.14 8.50
C THR A 65 -21.81 -5.19 7.94
N ALA A 66 -21.98 -3.89 8.20
CA ALA A 66 -21.01 -2.89 7.79
C ALA A 66 -19.63 -3.16 8.41
N PRO A 67 -18.53 -2.98 7.66
CA PRO A 67 -17.18 -3.15 8.20
C PRO A 67 -16.92 -2.12 9.31
N THR A 68 -16.06 -2.47 10.27
CA THR A 68 -15.65 -1.52 11.30
C THR A 68 -14.77 -0.46 10.66
N THR A 69 -15.13 0.81 10.83
CA THR A 69 -14.39 1.94 10.26
C THR A 69 -13.72 2.77 11.36
N ASN A 70 -12.48 3.17 11.10
CA ASN A 70 -11.77 4.15 11.91
C ASN A 70 -12.03 5.59 11.45
N PHE A 71 -12.40 5.75 10.18
CA PHE A 71 -12.59 7.03 9.53
C PHE A 71 -13.51 6.90 8.32
N GLU A 72 -14.37 7.88 8.14
CA GLU A 72 -15.20 8.08 6.95
C GLU A 72 -15.39 9.59 6.74
N THR A 73 -15.52 10.01 5.49
CA THR A 73 -15.63 11.43 5.12
C THR A 73 -16.51 11.61 3.89
N ASP A 74 -17.12 12.79 3.80
CA ASP A 74 -17.83 13.26 2.60
C ASP A 74 -16.89 13.95 1.60
N LEU A 75 -15.63 14.20 1.98
CA LEU A 75 -14.63 14.74 1.07
C LEU A 75 -14.33 13.73 -0.05
N SER A 76 -14.25 14.23 -1.27
CA SER A 76 -14.04 13.38 -2.44
C SER A 76 -12.64 12.76 -2.46
N PRO A 77 -12.44 11.61 -3.12
CA PRO A 77 -11.10 11.07 -3.38
C PRO A 77 -10.18 12.04 -4.13
N ALA A 78 -10.77 12.86 -5.03
CA ALA A 78 -10.06 13.92 -5.75
C ALA A 78 -9.47 14.98 -4.81
N TYR A 79 -10.21 15.36 -3.75
CA TYR A 79 -9.71 16.29 -2.74
C TYR A 79 -8.43 15.77 -2.07
N TYR A 80 -8.40 14.48 -1.69
CA TYR A 80 -7.21 13.88 -1.09
C TYR A 80 -6.06 13.72 -2.09
N ALA A 81 -6.35 13.35 -3.34
CA ALA A 81 -5.33 13.32 -4.38
C ALA A 81 -4.71 14.70 -4.63
N GLU A 82 -5.51 15.78 -4.62
CA GLU A 82 -5.03 17.16 -4.75
C GLU A 82 -4.16 17.56 -3.57
N LEU A 83 -4.57 17.20 -2.35
CA LEU A 83 -3.78 17.38 -1.14
C LEU A 83 -2.41 16.72 -1.27
N TYR A 84 -2.36 15.44 -1.67
CA TYR A 84 -1.11 14.70 -1.82
C TYR A 84 -0.25 15.24 -2.97
N HIS A 85 -0.88 15.71 -4.05
CA HIS A 85 -0.19 16.36 -5.16
C HIS A 85 0.49 17.65 -4.71
N ARG A 86 -0.25 18.54 -4.05
CA ARG A 86 0.26 19.81 -3.50
C ARG A 86 1.43 19.57 -2.55
N ASP A 87 1.32 18.53 -1.73
CA ASP A 87 2.33 18.19 -0.73
C ASP A 87 3.49 17.34 -1.32
N LYS A 88 3.46 17.06 -2.63
CA LYS A 88 4.50 16.33 -3.39
C LYS A 88 4.76 14.93 -2.84
N LEU A 89 3.69 14.19 -2.59
CA LEU A 89 3.72 12.81 -2.10
C LEU A 89 3.36 11.82 -3.22
N PRO A 90 4.25 11.59 -4.21
CA PRO A 90 3.98 10.64 -5.29
C PRO A 90 4.03 9.21 -4.76
N GLY A 91 3.35 8.34 -5.49
CA GLY A 91 3.29 6.93 -5.16
C GLY A 91 2.26 6.58 -4.09
N GLY A 92 1.42 7.53 -3.69
CA GLY A 92 0.28 7.24 -2.82
C GLY A 92 -0.66 6.21 -3.44
N HIS A 93 -1.44 5.52 -2.63
CA HIS A 93 -2.28 4.40 -3.05
C HIS A 93 -3.75 4.82 -3.14
N VAL A 94 -4.43 4.39 -4.20
CA VAL A 94 -5.89 4.44 -4.33
C VAL A 94 -6.38 3.00 -4.35
N ILE A 95 -6.98 2.53 -3.25
CA ILE A 95 -7.33 1.11 -3.08
C ILE A 95 -8.85 0.94 -3.16
N MET A 96 -9.30 0.16 -4.14
CA MET A 96 -10.73 -0.16 -4.31
C MET A 96 -11.10 -1.39 -3.48
N LEU A 97 -11.81 -1.15 -2.38
CA LEU A 97 -12.34 -2.19 -1.50
C LEU A 97 -13.75 -2.54 -1.95
N GLY A 98 -13.85 -3.56 -2.82
CA GLY A 98 -15.12 -4.04 -3.37
C GLY A 98 -15.63 -3.27 -4.59
N PRO A 99 -16.87 -3.55 -5.04
CA PRO A 99 -17.46 -2.94 -6.23
C PRO A 99 -17.85 -1.47 -6.03
N GLY A 100 -18.12 -0.77 -7.13
CA GLY A 100 -18.64 0.61 -7.12
C GLY A 100 -17.60 1.72 -6.92
N ASN A 101 -16.30 1.38 -6.93
CA ASN A 101 -15.23 2.33 -6.64
C ASN A 101 -14.57 2.94 -7.89
N GLU A 102 -14.79 2.40 -9.09
CA GLU A 102 -14.00 2.76 -10.28
C GLU A 102 -14.08 4.24 -10.65
N ILE A 103 -15.29 4.82 -10.64
CA ILE A 103 -15.49 6.25 -10.93
C ILE A 103 -14.72 7.11 -9.91
N ALA A 104 -14.78 6.72 -8.64
CA ALA A 104 -14.14 7.43 -7.54
C ALA A 104 -12.61 7.34 -7.64
N ALA A 105 -12.08 6.16 -7.99
CA ALA A 105 -10.66 5.94 -8.25
C ALA A 105 -10.16 6.79 -9.43
N ARG A 106 -10.86 6.77 -10.56
CA ARG A 106 -10.49 7.59 -11.75
C ARG A 106 -10.46 9.09 -11.44
N LYS A 107 -11.40 9.59 -10.62
CA LYS A 107 -11.39 10.98 -10.16
C LYS A 107 -10.13 11.33 -9.38
N ALA A 108 -9.66 10.46 -8.50
CA ALA A 108 -8.42 10.67 -7.77
C ALA A 108 -7.19 10.64 -8.70
N LEU A 109 -7.13 9.65 -9.60
CA LEU A 109 -6.00 9.47 -10.51
C LEU A 109 -5.83 10.64 -11.50
N ASN A 110 -6.93 11.19 -12.03
CA ASN A 110 -6.91 12.32 -12.95
C ASN A 110 -6.37 13.62 -12.31
N VAL A 111 -6.46 13.76 -10.98
CA VAL A 111 -5.99 14.96 -10.26
C VAL A 111 -4.48 14.95 -10.06
N PHE A 112 -3.88 13.76 -9.95
CA PHE A 112 -2.43 13.58 -9.85
C PHE A 112 -1.92 12.56 -10.88
N PRO A 113 -1.91 12.93 -12.18
CA PRO A 113 -1.44 12.04 -13.24
C PRO A 113 -0.01 11.57 -13.01
N ASP A 114 0.22 10.27 -13.20
CA ASP A 114 1.47 9.55 -12.89
C ASP A 114 1.94 9.72 -11.43
N GLY A 115 1.05 10.17 -10.54
CA GLY A 115 1.35 10.45 -9.13
C GLY A 115 0.88 9.37 -8.17
N MET A 116 -0.07 8.52 -8.57
CA MET A 116 -0.73 7.58 -7.67
C MET A 116 -0.70 6.15 -8.22
N HIS A 117 -0.61 5.18 -7.32
CA HIS A 117 -0.80 3.77 -7.60
C HIS A 117 -2.28 3.41 -7.39
N VAL A 118 -2.80 2.42 -8.12
CA VAL A 118 -4.17 1.93 -7.93
C VAL A 118 -4.20 0.43 -7.68
N GLY A 119 -5.04 -0.01 -6.76
CA GLY A 119 -5.23 -1.42 -6.42
C GLY A 119 -6.69 -1.79 -6.20
N GLY A 120 -6.95 -3.08 -6.04
CA GLY A 120 -8.30 -3.64 -5.82
C GLY A 120 -8.93 -4.18 -7.11
N GLY A 121 -8.98 -5.52 -7.25
CA GLY A 121 -9.58 -6.17 -8.42
C GLY A 121 -8.78 -6.05 -9.73
N MET A 122 -7.50 -5.68 -9.65
CA MET A 122 -6.63 -5.49 -10.81
C MET A 122 -6.36 -6.81 -11.53
N ASN A 123 -6.51 -6.78 -12.86
CA ASN A 123 -6.26 -7.91 -13.75
C ASN A 123 -5.89 -7.39 -15.17
N PRO A 124 -5.45 -8.25 -16.09
CA PRO A 124 -4.97 -7.82 -17.40
C PRO A 124 -6.01 -7.06 -18.25
N SER A 125 -7.31 -7.29 -18.06
CA SER A 125 -8.35 -6.64 -18.86
C SER A 125 -8.67 -5.21 -18.40
N ASN A 126 -8.39 -4.87 -17.13
CA ASN A 126 -8.70 -3.55 -16.59
C ASN A 126 -7.48 -2.68 -16.28
N ALA A 127 -6.31 -3.28 -16.05
CA ALA A 127 -5.12 -2.58 -15.58
C ALA A 127 -4.70 -1.43 -16.51
N GLY A 128 -4.69 -1.66 -17.83
CA GLY A 128 -4.37 -0.62 -18.82
C GLY A 128 -5.34 0.57 -18.78
N ASN A 129 -6.62 0.35 -18.45
CA ASN A 129 -7.61 1.42 -18.38
C ASN A 129 -7.37 2.37 -17.21
N PHE A 130 -6.73 1.90 -16.13
CA PHE A 130 -6.36 2.76 -15.01
C PHE A 130 -5.03 3.46 -15.23
N ILE A 131 -4.08 2.81 -15.90
CA ILE A 131 -2.86 3.48 -16.38
C ILE A 131 -3.24 4.66 -17.28
N ASN A 132 -4.13 4.46 -18.24
CA ASN A 132 -4.64 5.52 -19.12
C ASN A 132 -5.43 6.61 -18.37
N ALA A 133 -5.93 6.31 -17.18
CA ALA A 133 -6.62 7.28 -16.31
C ALA A 133 -5.66 8.02 -15.35
N GLY A 134 -4.34 7.90 -15.55
CA GLY A 134 -3.34 8.65 -14.78
C GLY A 134 -2.69 7.88 -13.64
N ALA A 135 -2.97 6.58 -13.45
CA ALA A 135 -2.18 5.79 -12.51
C ALA A 135 -0.74 5.61 -13.01
N SER A 136 0.24 5.84 -12.13
CA SER A 136 1.63 5.49 -12.44
C SER A 136 1.84 3.98 -12.38
N HIS A 137 1.20 3.31 -11.43
CA HIS A 137 1.33 1.87 -11.21
C HIS A 137 -0.01 1.20 -10.90
N VAL A 138 -0.05 -0.10 -11.15
CA VAL A 138 -1.12 -1.01 -10.79
C VAL A 138 -0.63 -1.98 -9.72
N ILE A 139 -1.38 -2.08 -8.62
CA ILE A 139 -1.15 -2.98 -7.50
C ILE A 139 -2.03 -4.22 -7.68
N VAL A 140 -1.42 -5.39 -7.73
CA VAL A 140 -2.12 -6.67 -7.91
C VAL A 140 -1.82 -7.65 -6.79
N THR A 141 -2.87 -8.31 -6.30
CA THR A 141 -2.85 -9.29 -5.20
C THR A 141 -3.61 -10.54 -5.63
N SER A 142 -4.94 -10.53 -5.49
CA SER A 142 -5.78 -11.72 -5.65
C SER A 142 -5.77 -12.32 -7.05
N TYR A 143 -5.50 -11.55 -8.11
CA TYR A 143 -5.43 -12.10 -9.45
C TYR A 143 -4.29 -13.12 -9.61
N VAL A 144 -3.11 -12.82 -9.04
CA VAL A 144 -1.91 -13.65 -9.18
C VAL A 144 -1.86 -14.81 -8.18
N PHE A 145 -2.80 -14.88 -7.24
CA PHE A 145 -2.95 -16.00 -6.33
C PHE A 145 -4.21 -16.82 -6.66
N ARG A 146 -4.10 -18.14 -6.64
CA ARG A 146 -5.24 -19.06 -6.80
C ARG A 146 -5.03 -20.27 -5.90
N GLU A 147 -6.08 -20.70 -5.20
CA GLU A 147 -6.01 -21.83 -4.27
C GLU A 147 -4.81 -21.83 -3.32
N GLY A 148 -4.47 -20.66 -2.77
CA GLY A 148 -3.41 -20.56 -1.76
C GLY A 148 -1.99 -20.60 -2.32
N VAL A 149 -1.81 -20.52 -3.64
CA VAL A 149 -0.49 -20.46 -4.29
C VAL A 149 -0.42 -19.31 -5.29
N ILE A 150 0.78 -18.81 -5.54
CA ILE A 150 1.04 -17.86 -6.62
C ILE A 150 1.02 -18.60 -7.96
N VAL A 151 0.37 -18.00 -8.97
CA VAL A 151 0.29 -18.53 -10.34
C VAL A 151 1.16 -17.63 -11.23
N TRP A 152 2.37 -18.10 -11.55
CA TRP A 152 3.36 -17.29 -12.26
C TRP A 152 2.93 -16.88 -13.66
N GLU A 153 2.14 -17.70 -14.35
CA GLU A 153 1.56 -17.37 -15.65
C GLU A 153 0.71 -16.10 -15.57
N ARG A 154 -0.03 -15.91 -14.46
CA ARG A 154 -0.84 -14.71 -14.23
C ARG A 154 0.00 -13.48 -13.92
N VAL A 155 1.14 -13.66 -13.26
CA VAL A 155 2.15 -12.59 -13.11
C VAL A 155 2.65 -12.18 -14.49
N GLN A 156 2.92 -13.14 -15.39
CA GLN A 156 3.35 -12.84 -16.76
C GLN A 156 2.26 -12.14 -17.58
N GLU A 157 0.98 -12.47 -17.38
CA GLU A 157 -0.14 -11.76 -18.01
C GLU A 157 -0.21 -10.30 -17.56
N MET A 158 -0.06 -10.02 -16.26
CA MET A 158 0.01 -8.66 -15.74
C MET A 158 1.21 -7.90 -16.30
N LEU A 159 2.37 -8.55 -16.37
CA LEU A 159 3.58 -7.98 -16.98
C LEU A 159 3.37 -7.62 -18.46
N ARG A 160 2.66 -8.44 -19.24
CA ARG A 160 2.30 -8.11 -20.62
C ARG A 160 1.32 -6.94 -20.70
N ALA A 161 0.39 -6.82 -19.75
CA ALA A 161 -0.63 -5.79 -19.75
C ALA A 161 -0.09 -4.39 -19.40
N VAL A 162 0.81 -4.27 -18.41
CA VAL A 162 1.27 -2.95 -17.92
C VAL A 162 2.79 -2.76 -17.92
N GLY A 163 3.56 -3.82 -18.12
CA GLY A 163 5.02 -3.81 -18.03
C GLY A 163 5.55 -3.82 -16.59
N LYS A 164 6.79 -4.29 -16.40
CA LYS A 164 7.42 -4.42 -15.08
C LYS A 164 7.45 -3.10 -14.32
N ARG A 165 7.81 -2.00 -14.98
CA ARG A 165 7.98 -0.65 -14.40
C ARG A 165 6.70 0.03 -13.93
N ARG A 166 5.54 -0.61 -14.10
CA ARG A 166 4.23 -0.11 -13.63
C ARG A 166 3.48 -1.14 -12.80
N LEU A 167 4.13 -2.25 -12.44
CA LEU A 167 3.51 -3.34 -11.70
C LEU A 167 4.02 -3.37 -10.27
N VAL A 168 3.08 -3.35 -9.31
CA VAL A 168 3.34 -3.58 -7.89
C VAL A 168 2.70 -4.90 -7.49
N LEU A 169 3.48 -5.79 -6.87
CA LEU A 169 2.95 -7.02 -6.29
C LEU A 169 2.65 -6.77 -4.81
N ASP A 170 1.38 -6.86 -4.43
CA ASP A 170 1.00 -6.83 -3.02
C ASP A 170 0.96 -8.25 -2.46
N VAL A 171 1.73 -8.46 -1.39
CA VAL A 171 1.90 -9.73 -0.68
C VAL A 171 1.59 -9.55 0.81
N SER A 172 0.44 -8.94 1.09
CA SER A 172 -0.16 -8.80 2.42
C SER A 172 -0.07 -10.10 3.24
N CYS A 173 0.42 -10.01 4.48
CA CYS A 173 0.78 -11.19 5.26
C CYS A 173 0.30 -11.16 6.71
N ARG A 174 0.20 -12.35 7.29
CA ARG A 174 -0.04 -12.59 8.71
C ARG A 174 1.05 -13.48 9.30
N LYS A 175 1.27 -13.38 10.61
CA LYS A 175 2.26 -14.17 11.33
C LYS A 175 1.64 -15.46 11.85
N ARG A 176 2.28 -16.60 11.57
CA ARG A 176 1.93 -17.92 12.10
C ARG A 176 3.21 -18.66 12.47
N ASN A 177 3.31 -19.10 13.73
CA ASN A 177 4.46 -19.85 14.25
C ASN A 177 5.81 -19.14 14.04
N GLY A 178 5.84 -17.81 14.16
CA GLY A 178 7.06 -17.01 13.99
C GLY A 178 7.40 -16.64 12.53
N GLU A 179 6.67 -17.18 11.56
CA GLU A 179 6.87 -16.93 10.13
C GLU A 179 5.70 -16.12 9.54
N TYR A 180 5.96 -15.44 8.42
CA TYR A 180 4.96 -14.62 7.74
C TYR A 180 4.47 -15.32 6.48
N PHE A 181 3.16 -15.45 6.32
CA PHE A 181 2.54 -16.06 5.15
C PHE A 181 1.57 -15.08 4.50
N VAL A 182 1.54 -15.07 3.18
CA VAL A 182 0.59 -14.23 2.43
C VAL A 182 -0.83 -14.66 2.75
N CYS A 183 -1.71 -13.68 2.88
CA CYS A 183 -3.16 -13.88 3.01
C CYS A 183 -3.85 -13.15 1.86
N THR A 184 -4.84 -13.81 1.29
CA THR A 184 -5.64 -13.32 0.16
C THR A 184 -7.11 -13.20 0.58
N ASP A 185 -7.96 -12.75 -0.34
CA ASP A 185 -9.39 -12.57 -0.11
C ASP A 185 -9.68 -11.73 1.15
N ARG A 186 -9.28 -10.45 1.09
CA ARG A 186 -9.40 -9.50 2.23
C ARG A 186 -8.78 -10.04 3.52
N TRP A 187 -7.64 -10.71 3.35
CA TRP A 187 -6.83 -11.30 4.42
C TRP A 187 -7.48 -12.48 5.18
N GLN A 188 -8.53 -13.07 4.62
CA GLN A 188 -9.26 -14.18 5.24
C GLN A 188 -8.67 -15.55 4.86
N LYS A 189 -8.15 -15.70 3.64
CA LYS A 189 -7.61 -16.98 3.13
C LYS A 189 -6.09 -17.01 3.24
N TRP A 190 -5.58 -17.86 4.13
CA TRP A 190 -4.15 -18.17 4.22
C TRP A 190 -3.66 -18.84 2.93
N THR A 191 -2.41 -18.57 2.59
CA THR A 191 -1.68 -19.22 1.49
C THR A 191 -0.46 -19.95 2.06
N ASP A 192 0.12 -20.85 1.27
CA ASP A 192 1.40 -21.50 1.61
C ASP A 192 2.61 -20.66 1.18
N PHE A 193 2.37 -19.45 0.66
CA PHE A 193 3.42 -18.55 0.20
C PHE A 193 4.03 -17.79 1.39
N ALA A 194 5.14 -18.31 1.89
CA ALA A 194 5.91 -17.67 2.94
C ALA A 194 6.67 -16.42 2.44
N LEU A 195 6.75 -15.38 3.26
CA LEU A 195 7.65 -14.26 3.04
C LEU A 195 9.05 -14.63 3.56
N ASN A 196 10.00 -14.75 2.65
CA ASN A 196 11.41 -15.01 2.93
C ASN A 196 12.28 -14.41 1.81
N ALA A 197 13.60 -14.42 1.99
CA ALA A 197 14.57 -13.85 1.05
C ALA A 197 14.40 -14.36 -0.40
N LYS A 198 14.25 -15.68 -0.58
CA LYS A 198 14.12 -16.30 -1.90
C LYS A 198 12.85 -15.85 -2.61
N ASN A 199 11.73 -15.83 -1.89
CA ASN A 199 10.45 -15.42 -2.46
C ASN A 199 10.41 -13.92 -2.75
N PHE A 200 11.01 -13.08 -1.90
CA PHE A 200 11.18 -11.64 -2.17
C PHE A 200 12.01 -11.37 -3.42
N ASP A 201 13.14 -12.07 -3.57
CA ASP A 201 13.97 -11.93 -4.77
C ASP A 201 13.21 -12.33 -6.03
N THR A 202 12.52 -13.48 -5.99
CA THR A 202 11.69 -13.96 -7.10
C THR A 202 10.61 -12.94 -7.46
N LEU A 203 9.89 -12.38 -6.48
CA LEU A 203 8.89 -11.33 -6.72
C LEU A 203 9.51 -10.08 -7.35
N GLY A 204 10.66 -9.62 -6.86
CA GLY A 204 11.38 -8.44 -7.36
C GLY A 204 11.85 -8.58 -8.82
N GLN A 205 12.05 -9.80 -9.29
CA GLN A 205 12.34 -10.05 -10.71
C GLN A 205 11.15 -9.69 -11.61
N HIS A 206 9.92 -9.66 -11.08
CA HIS A 206 8.67 -9.50 -11.83
C HIS A 206 7.88 -8.22 -11.54
N CYS A 207 8.38 -7.30 -10.73
CA CYS A 207 7.68 -6.05 -10.42
C CYS A 207 8.62 -4.86 -10.28
N ASP A 208 8.07 -3.65 -10.28
CA ASP A 208 8.80 -2.44 -9.93
C ASP A 208 8.91 -2.26 -8.42
N GLU A 209 7.93 -2.75 -7.67
CA GLU A 209 7.83 -2.59 -6.23
C GLU A 209 7.02 -3.73 -5.60
N ILE A 210 7.37 -4.08 -4.36
CA ILE A 210 6.59 -5.00 -3.52
C ILE A 210 5.86 -4.19 -2.44
N LEU A 211 4.56 -4.39 -2.30
CA LEU A 211 3.76 -3.83 -1.21
C LEU A 211 3.45 -4.92 -0.19
N VAL A 212 3.66 -4.66 1.10
CA VAL A 212 3.39 -5.62 2.17
C VAL A 212 2.55 -4.97 3.25
N HIS A 213 1.30 -5.41 3.36
CA HIS A 213 0.46 -5.08 4.50
C HIS A 213 0.71 -6.06 5.65
N ALA A 214 1.04 -5.54 6.83
CA ALA A 214 1.14 -6.27 8.08
C ALA A 214 -0.25 -6.39 8.72
N VAL A 215 -1.02 -7.35 8.24
CA VAL A 215 -2.46 -7.50 8.54
C VAL A 215 -2.73 -7.55 10.05
N ASP A 216 -1.86 -8.21 10.82
CA ASP A 216 -2.08 -8.37 12.26
C ASP A 216 -2.02 -7.05 13.06
N VAL A 217 -1.45 -5.98 12.49
CA VAL A 217 -1.41 -4.62 13.09
C VAL A 217 -2.19 -3.57 12.26
N GLU A 218 -2.75 -3.96 11.11
CA GLU A 218 -3.40 -3.07 10.17
C GLU A 218 -4.69 -2.44 10.73
N GLY A 219 -4.79 -1.11 10.63
CA GLY A 219 -5.92 -0.35 11.18
C GLY A 219 -6.00 -0.32 12.72
N LYS A 220 -5.10 -1.01 13.45
CA LYS A 220 -5.15 -1.09 14.92
C LYS A 220 -4.45 0.06 15.64
N LYS A 221 -3.57 0.79 14.95
CA LYS A 221 -2.75 1.89 15.53
C LYS A 221 -2.00 1.44 16.79
N SER A 222 -1.56 0.19 16.81
CA SER A 222 -0.91 -0.46 17.96
C SER A 222 0.62 -0.40 17.91
N GLY A 223 1.19 0.13 16.82
CA GLY A 223 2.62 0.10 16.53
C GLY A 223 2.90 -0.76 15.31
N ILE A 224 4.02 -0.47 14.64
CA ILE A 224 4.50 -1.26 13.49
C ILE A 224 4.98 -2.65 13.92
N ASP A 225 4.93 -3.59 12.98
CA ASP A 225 5.59 -4.88 13.11
C ASP A 225 7.08 -4.73 12.76
N LEU A 226 7.90 -4.49 13.80
CA LEU A 226 9.32 -4.22 13.62
C LEU A 226 10.10 -5.42 13.06
N ASP A 227 9.75 -6.63 13.49
CA ASP A 227 10.41 -7.86 13.01
C ASP A 227 10.18 -8.03 11.49
N LEU A 228 8.96 -7.77 11.02
CA LEU A 228 8.68 -7.77 9.59
C LEU A 228 9.45 -6.68 8.83
N VAL A 229 9.49 -5.45 9.36
CA VAL A 229 10.24 -4.33 8.77
C VAL A 229 11.73 -4.67 8.60
N GLU A 230 12.38 -5.20 9.65
CA GLU A 230 13.80 -5.57 9.61
C GLU A 230 14.07 -6.71 8.63
N LYS A 231 13.19 -7.72 8.59
CA LYS A 231 13.29 -8.83 7.63
C LYS A 231 13.17 -8.35 6.18
N MET A 232 12.15 -7.56 5.87
CA MET A 232 11.96 -7.04 4.51
C MET A 232 13.12 -6.15 4.08
N ALA A 233 13.66 -5.32 4.98
CA ALA A 233 14.84 -4.51 4.71
C ALA A 233 16.08 -5.34 4.36
N ALA A 234 16.19 -6.56 4.92
CA ALA A 234 17.26 -7.49 4.60
C ALA A 234 17.05 -8.24 3.28
N TRP A 235 15.79 -8.42 2.84
CA TRP A 235 15.43 -9.22 1.67
C TRP A 235 15.19 -8.41 0.39
N ALA A 236 14.94 -7.11 0.51
CA ALA A 236 14.51 -6.27 -0.60
C ALA A 236 15.57 -6.15 -1.72
N SER A 237 15.24 -6.65 -2.91
CA SER A 237 16.00 -6.44 -4.16
C SER A 237 15.42 -5.32 -5.05
N VAL A 238 14.18 -4.91 -4.76
CA VAL A 238 13.42 -3.81 -5.40
C VAL A 238 12.88 -2.86 -4.31
N PRO A 239 12.34 -1.66 -4.64
CA PRO A 239 11.56 -0.90 -3.68
C PRO A 239 10.52 -1.77 -2.96
N VAL A 240 10.38 -1.57 -1.66
CA VAL A 240 9.35 -2.24 -0.86
C VAL A 240 8.63 -1.19 -0.01
N THR A 241 7.31 -1.25 0.00
CA THR A 241 6.45 -0.43 0.86
C THR A 241 5.83 -1.28 1.95
N TYR A 242 5.99 -0.87 3.19
CA TYR A 242 5.36 -1.45 4.36
C TYR A 242 4.09 -0.68 4.71
N ALA A 243 2.98 -1.38 4.95
CA ALA A 243 1.73 -0.78 5.40
C ALA A 243 1.20 -1.49 6.65
N GLY A 244 0.76 -0.73 7.65
CA GLY A 244 0.10 -1.25 8.86
C GLY A 244 0.65 -0.70 10.17
N GLY A 245 -0.16 -0.67 11.22
CA GLY A 245 0.29 -0.46 12.61
C GLY A 245 0.71 0.94 13.03
N VAL A 246 1.14 1.83 12.12
CA VAL A 246 1.67 3.17 12.45
C VAL A 246 0.69 3.95 13.34
N ARG A 247 1.15 4.31 14.54
CA ARG A 247 0.37 5.06 15.53
C ARG A 247 0.89 6.48 15.77
N SER A 248 2.17 6.71 15.46
CA SER A 248 2.86 7.95 15.81
C SER A 248 4.03 8.22 14.88
N ILE A 249 4.55 9.46 14.92
CA ILE A 249 5.78 9.84 14.21
C ILE A 249 6.98 9.01 14.71
N ALA A 250 7.00 8.60 15.99
CA ALA A 250 8.07 7.76 16.52
C ALA A 250 8.13 6.40 15.81
N ASP A 251 6.97 5.84 15.43
CA ASP A 251 6.94 4.60 14.64
C ASP A 251 7.51 4.84 13.23
N MET A 252 7.26 6.01 12.63
CA MET A 252 7.83 6.36 11.32
C MET A 252 9.36 6.50 11.39
N GLU A 253 9.88 7.15 12.42
CA GLU A 253 11.34 7.26 12.62
C GLU A 253 11.97 5.89 12.91
N LEU A 254 11.28 5.02 13.63
CA LEU A 254 11.73 3.65 13.88
C LEU A 254 11.79 2.83 12.58
N ALA A 255 10.74 2.89 11.75
CA ALA A 255 10.74 2.23 10.44
C ALA A 255 11.81 2.80 9.50
N LYS A 256 12.10 4.10 9.57
CA LYS A 256 13.20 4.72 8.82
C LYS A 256 14.57 4.18 9.24
N GLU A 257 14.80 4.09 10.54
CA GLU A 257 16.06 3.61 11.11
C GLU A 257 16.28 2.13 10.79
N LYS A 258 15.25 1.30 11.00
CA LYS A 258 15.34 -0.16 10.93
C LYS A 258 15.05 -0.72 9.53
N GLY A 259 14.24 -0.01 8.75
CA GLY A 259 13.83 -0.39 7.41
C GLY A 259 14.85 -0.10 6.30
N ARG A 260 15.97 0.59 6.58
CA ARG A 260 17.07 0.82 5.60
C ARG A 260 16.61 1.36 4.24
N GLY A 261 15.59 2.21 4.21
CA GLY A 261 15.04 2.79 2.98
C GLY A 261 13.76 2.14 2.44
N LEU A 262 13.16 1.21 3.20
CA LEU A 262 11.75 0.85 3.02
C LEU A 262 10.87 2.10 3.00
N THR A 263 9.83 2.07 2.17
CA THR A 263 8.80 3.11 2.14
C THR A 263 7.68 2.75 3.11
N LEU A 264 7.03 3.76 3.68
CA LEU A 264 5.83 3.65 4.52
C LEU A 264 4.60 4.14 3.78
#